data_AF-A0A150T441-F1
#
_entry.id   AF-A0A150T441-F1
#
_cell.length_a   1.000
_cell.length_b   1.000
_cell.length_c   1.000
_cell.angle_alpha   90.00
_cell.angle_beta   90.00
_cell.angle_gamma   90.00
#
_symmetry.space_group_name_H-M   'P 1'
#
loop_
_entity.id
_entity.type
_entity.pdbx_description
1 polymer ?
#
loop_
_entity_poly.entity_id
_entity_poly.type
_entity_poly.pdbx_seq_one_letter_code
_entity_poly.pdbx_strand_id
1 'polypeptide(L)'
;PGCTPAEGDPDCSEAAQPEPPELACAEPASLDDAEARPRAELDCCLDYTAERAPERGAGLSEQEVAALAEDASFVNCCTALIVGVGAGAISYREAEPVRGVCCFGIVVAPEQELYLQTFCTPWGPPVPPALDADAAPEVA
;
A
#
# COMPACT_ATOMS: atom_id res chain seq x y z
N PRO A 1 34.45 23.60 15.85
CA PRO A 1 34.99 24.90 15.40
C PRO A 1 35.09 24.91 13.86
N GLY A 2 34.11 25.37 13.11
CA GLY A 2 33.40 26.63 13.22
C GLY A 2 33.75 27.42 11.96
N CYS A 3 33.11 27.10 10.83
CA CYS A 3 33.31 27.83 9.58
C CYS A 3 32.81 29.27 9.76
N THR A 4 33.73 30.23 9.75
CA THR A 4 33.40 31.65 9.68
C THR A 4 33.06 32.04 8.24
N PRO A 5 31.99 32.83 8.01
CA PRO A 5 31.56 33.19 6.67
C PRO A 5 32.45 34.31 6.11
N ALA A 6 33.16 34.02 5.03
CA ALA A 6 33.66 35.05 4.13
C ALA A 6 32.57 35.32 3.10
N GLU A 7 32.17 36.58 2.98
CA GLU A 7 31.23 37.08 1.99
C GLU A 7 31.64 36.60 0.58
N GLY A 8 30.86 35.69 -0.01
CA GLY A 8 30.99 35.38 -1.45
C GLY A 8 31.07 33.92 -1.88
N ASP A 9 30.64 32.93 -1.07
CA ASP A 9 30.53 31.53 -1.53
C ASP A 9 29.08 31.03 -1.39
N PRO A 10 28.34 30.86 -2.50
CA PRO A 10 26.97 30.37 -2.48
C PRO A 10 26.93 28.86 -2.77
N ASP A 11 27.64 28.00 -2.03
CA ASP A 11 27.40 26.56 -2.19
C ASP A 11 27.89 25.72 -0.99
N CYS A 12 27.43 26.05 0.21
CA CYS A 12 27.19 25.02 1.23
C CYS A 12 25.90 24.27 0.86
N SER A 13 25.82 23.74 -0.37
CA SER A 13 24.68 22.96 -0.81
C SER A 13 24.60 21.73 0.06
N GLU A 14 23.62 21.80 0.97
CA GLU A 14 22.74 20.70 1.31
C GLU A 14 22.82 19.67 0.19
N ALA A 15 23.52 18.56 0.45
CA ALA A 15 23.58 17.46 -0.48
C ALA A 15 22.14 16.99 -0.62
N ALA A 16 21.45 17.49 -1.64
CA ALA A 16 20.12 17.05 -2.01
C ALA A 16 20.27 15.54 -2.16
N GLN A 17 19.75 14.81 -1.17
CA GLN A 17 19.71 13.37 -1.25
C GLN A 17 19.00 13.05 -2.57
N PRO A 18 19.57 12.18 -3.42
CA PRO A 18 18.92 11.84 -4.67
C PRO A 18 17.48 11.45 -4.34
N GLU A 19 16.52 12.15 -4.95
CA GLU A 19 15.12 11.80 -4.84
C GLU A 19 15.01 10.31 -5.20
N PRO A 20 14.38 9.48 -4.35
CA PRO A 20 14.19 8.07 -4.67
C PRO A 20 13.55 8.01 -6.06
N PRO A 21 14.00 7.11 -6.95
CA PRO A 21 13.48 7.05 -8.30
C PRO A 21 11.95 6.94 -8.22
N GLU A 22 11.26 7.93 -8.80
CA GLU A 22 9.80 7.89 -8.90
C GLU A 22 9.44 6.58 -9.58
N LEU A 23 8.78 5.67 -8.85
CA LEU A 23 8.30 4.45 -9.45
C LEU A 23 7.37 4.83 -10.59
N ALA A 24 7.56 4.19 -11.74
CA ALA A 24 6.68 4.38 -12.89
C ALA A 24 5.20 4.06 -12.58
N CYS A 25 4.90 3.43 -11.44
CA CYS A 25 3.57 3.06 -10.96
C CYS A 25 3.08 3.79 -9.69
N ALA A 26 3.83 4.75 -9.15
CA ALA A 26 3.51 5.40 -7.86
C ALA A 26 2.57 6.60 -7.98
N GLU A 27 1.76 6.72 -9.05
CA GLU A 27 0.77 7.79 -9.08
C GLU A 27 -0.19 7.64 -7.88
N PRO A 28 -0.43 8.72 -7.12
CA PRO A 28 -1.21 8.64 -5.90
C PRO A 28 -2.64 8.18 -6.18
N ALA A 29 -3.14 7.26 -5.36
CA ALA A 29 -4.53 6.84 -5.33
C ALA A 29 -5.18 7.41 -4.05
N SER A 30 -6.47 7.74 -4.12
CA SER A 30 -7.26 8.05 -2.91
C SER A 30 -7.92 6.78 -2.41
N LEU A 31 -8.07 6.62 -1.09
CA LEU A 31 -8.85 5.51 -0.52
C LEU A 31 -10.35 5.60 -0.84
N ASP A 32 -10.83 6.78 -1.25
CA ASP A 32 -12.20 7.01 -1.73
C ASP A 32 -12.36 6.78 -3.23
N ASP A 33 -11.27 6.48 -3.95
CA ASP A 33 -11.33 6.20 -5.37
C ASP A 33 -11.97 4.83 -5.61
N ALA A 34 -12.99 4.81 -6.45
CA ALA A 34 -13.70 3.58 -6.83
C ALA A 34 -13.27 3.10 -8.24
N GLU A 35 -12.43 3.84 -8.95
CA GLU A 35 -11.96 3.48 -10.28
C GLU A 35 -10.82 2.46 -10.21
N ALA A 36 -10.88 1.47 -11.10
CA ALA A 36 -9.84 0.46 -11.22
C ALA A 36 -8.60 1.03 -11.93
N ARG A 37 -7.42 0.74 -11.38
CA ARG A 37 -6.12 1.09 -11.99
C ARG A 37 -5.69 0.08 -13.05
N PRO A 38 -4.84 0.47 -14.02
CA PRO A 38 -4.26 -0.46 -14.99
C PRO A 38 -3.51 -1.60 -14.30
N ARG A 39 -3.67 -2.83 -14.80
CA ARG A 39 -3.06 -4.01 -14.18
C ARG A 39 -1.53 -3.94 -14.08
N ALA A 40 -0.87 -3.41 -15.12
CA ALA A 40 0.59 -3.28 -15.13
C ALA A 40 1.12 -2.37 -14.02
N GLU A 41 0.33 -1.37 -13.62
CA GLU A 41 0.67 -0.48 -12.53
C GLU A 41 0.53 -1.20 -11.19
N LEU A 42 -0.56 -1.96 -11.00
CA LEU A 42 -0.79 -2.76 -9.81
C LEU A 42 0.27 -3.85 -9.63
N ASP A 43 0.73 -4.49 -10.71
CA ASP A 43 1.83 -5.47 -10.65
C ASP A 43 3.15 -4.80 -10.21
N CYS A 44 3.44 -3.59 -10.70
CA CYS A 44 4.62 -2.82 -10.24
C CYS A 44 4.51 -2.43 -8.75
N CYS A 45 3.33 -2.06 -8.28
CA CYS A 45 3.07 -1.80 -6.86
C CYS A 45 3.27 -3.06 -6.01
N LEU A 46 2.83 -4.23 -6.49
CA LEU A 46 3.05 -5.51 -5.82
C LEU A 46 4.53 -5.83 -5.68
N ASP A 47 5.31 -5.69 -6.77
CA ASP A 47 6.75 -5.95 -6.74
C ASP A 47 7.47 -5.01 -5.76
N TYR A 48 7.18 -3.70 -5.82
CA TYR A 48 7.81 -2.71 -4.94
C TYR A 48 7.50 -2.93 -3.45
N THR A 49 6.25 -3.22 -3.13
CA THR A 49 5.82 -3.45 -1.73
C THR A 49 6.30 -4.80 -1.21
N ALA A 50 6.45 -5.81 -2.08
CA ALA A 50 7.02 -7.11 -1.70
C ALA A 50 8.50 -7.03 -1.33
N GLU A 51 9.28 -6.19 -2.02
CA GLU A 51 10.69 -5.93 -1.65
C GLU A 51 10.85 -5.27 -0.27
N ARG A 52 9.81 -4.57 0.20
CA ARG A 52 9.75 -3.89 1.51
C ARG A 52 8.99 -4.68 2.56
N ALA A 53 8.40 -5.82 2.20
CA ALA A 53 7.70 -6.66 3.15
C ALA A 53 8.72 -7.29 4.12
N PRO A 54 8.53 -7.17 5.45
CA PRO A 54 9.32 -7.91 6.40
C PRO A 54 9.04 -9.41 6.22
N GLU A 55 10.00 -10.24 6.60
CA GLU A 55 9.79 -11.69 6.56
C GLU A 55 8.52 -12.08 7.34
N ARG A 56 7.77 -13.07 6.83
CA ARG A 56 6.52 -13.51 7.46
C ARG A 56 6.73 -13.81 8.95
N GLY A 57 6.00 -13.08 9.80
CA GLY A 57 6.06 -13.23 11.25
C GLY A 57 7.07 -12.31 11.95
N ALA A 58 7.89 -11.56 11.22
CA ALA A 58 8.61 -10.42 11.75
C ALA A 58 7.62 -9.25 11.91
N GLY A 59 7.38 -8.85 13.15
CA GLY A 59 6.67 -7.60 13.43
C GLY A 59 7.59 -6.42 13.09
N LEU A 60 7.01 -5.38 12.48
CA LEU A 60 7.72 -4.12 12.28
C LEU A 60 7.82 -3.38 13.62
N SER A 61 8.99 -2.82 13.90
CA SER A 61 9.18 -1.85 14.97
C SER A 61 8.52 -0.51 14.64
N GLU A 62 8.27 0.31 15.65
CA GLU A 62 7.68 1.65 15.47
C GLU A 62 8.53 2.54 14.53
N GLN A 63 9.87 2.38 14.55
CA GLN A 63 10.76 3.12 13.65
C GLN A 63 10.62 2.67 12.19
N GLU A 64 10.45 1.37 11.94
CA GLU A 64 10.23 0.86 10.58
C GLU A 64 8.87 1.29 10.03
N VAL A 65 7.84 1.30 10.88
CA VAL A 65 6.52 1.84 10.52
C VAL A 65 6.62 3.33 10.16
N ALA A 66 7.34 4.12 10.96
CA ALA A 66 7.55 5.54 10.66
C ALA A 66 8.30 5.76 9.34
N ALA A 67 9.35 4.98 9.07
CA ALA A 67 10.10 5.05 7.83
C ALA A 67 9.24 4.71 6.59
N LEU A 68 8.35 3.73 6.70
CA LEU A 68 7.41 3.38 5.62
C LEU A 68 6.34 4.45 5.41
N ALA A 69 5.89 5.12 6.47
CA ALA A 69 4.94 6.23 6.37
C ALA A 69 5.55 7.48 5.70
N GLU A 70 6.88 7.63 5.75
CA GLU A 70 7.61 8.71 5.07
C GLU A 70 7.94 8.37 3.60
N ASP A 71 7.91 7.09 3.20
CA ASP A 71 8.10 6.65 1.82
C ASP A 71 6.80 6.85 1.01
N ALA A 72 6.69 8.00 0.35
CA ALA A 72 5.52 8.35 -0.48
C ALA A 72 5.21 7.30 -1.56
N SER A 73 6.24 6.66 -2.13
CA SER A 73 6.04 5.61 -3.13
C SER A 73 5.41 4.37 -2.49
N PHE A 74 5.86 3.99 -1.30
CA PHE A 74 5.27 2.90 -0.53
C PHE A 74 3.81 3.18 -0.16
N VAL A 75 3.53 4.38 0.35
CA VAL A 75 2.17 4.84 0.70
C VAL A 75 1.26 4.81 -0.53
N ASN A 76 1.72 5.33 -1.67
CA ASN A 76 0.95 5.34 -2.92
C ASN A 76 0.69 3.92 -3.43
N CYS A 77 1.70 3.05 -3.46
CA CYS A 77 1.55 1.67 -3.86
C CYS A 77 0.56 0.92 -2.96
N CYS A 78 0.68 1.05 -1.64
CA CYS A 78 -0.26 0.40 -0.71
C CYS A 78 -1.69 0.91 -0.90
N THR A 79 -1.87 2.22 -1.11
CA THR A 79 -3.20 2.79 -1.38
C THR A 79 -3.78 2.26 -2.69
N ALA A 80 -2.98 2.21 -3.75
CA ALA A 80 -3.40 1.66 -5.05
C ALA A 80 -3.79 0.18 -4.96
N LEU A 81 -3.06 -0.63 -4.17
CA LEU A 81 -3.40 -2.03 -3.95
C LEU A 81 -4.69 -2.21 -3.14
N ILE A 82 -4.92 -1.39 -2.12
CA ILE A 82 -6.16 -1.38 -1.34
C ILE A 82 -7.35 -1.08 -2.25
N VAL A 83 -7.26 -0.01 -3.03
CA VAL A 83 -8.29 0.39 -4.02
C VAL A 83 -8.46 -0.70 -5.08
N GLY A 84 -7.37 -1.24 -5.61
CA GLY A 84 -7.39 -2.28 -6.64
C GLY A 84 -8.08 -3.57 -6.18
N VAL A 85 -7.89 -3.99 -4.92
CA VAL A 85 -8.62 -5.11 -4.32
C VAL A 85 -10.09 -4.74 -4.08
N GLY A 86 -10.37 -3.53 -3.58
CA GLY A 86 -11.73 -3.03 -3.36
C GLY A 86 -12.58 -2.96 -4.63
N ALA A 87 -11.97 -2.53 -5.74
CA ALA A 87 -12.58 -2.46 -7.07
C ALA A 87 -12.57 -3.79 -7.83
N GLY A 88 -11.90 -4.83 -7.32
CA GLY A 88 -11.78 -6.14 -7.97
C GLY A 88 -10.85 -6.18 -9.20
N ALA A 89 -9.96 -5.19 -9.36
CA ALA A 89 -8.96 -5.13 -10.43
C ALA A 89 -7.83 -6.17 -10.23
N ILE A 90 -7.52 -6.45 -8.96
CA ILE A 90 -6.67 -7.57 -8.53
C ILE A 90 -7.39 -8.36 -7.45
N SER A 91 -7.09 -9.65 -7.33
CA SER A 91 -7.66 -10.46 -6.26
C SER A 91 -6.95 -10.23 -4.94
N TYR A 92 -7.69 -10.42 -3.85
CA TYR A 92 -7.13 -10.42 -2.50
C TYR A 92 -5.93 -11.38 -2.35
N ARG A 93 -5.99 -12.55 -3.01
CA ARG A 93 -4.92 -13.56 -2.93
C ARG A 93 -3.62 -13.08 -3.58
N GLU A 94 -3.71 -12.29 -4.66
CA GLU A 94 -2.54 -11.74 -5.33
C GLU A 94 -1.82 -10.71 -4.46
N ALA A 95 -2.57 -9.90 -3.70
CA ALA A 95 -2.02 -8.87 -2.83
C ALA A 95 -1.74 -9.34 -1.39
N GLU A 96 -2.15 -10.56 -1.01
CA GLU A 96 -1.93 -11.12 0.34
C GLU A 96 -0.49 -11.02 0.86
N PRO A 97 0.57 -11.23 0.04
CA PRO A 97 1.95 -11.18 0.52
C PRO A 97 2.36 -9.84 1.15
N VAL A 98 1.74 -8.74 0.70
CA VAL A 98 2.05 -7.36 1.14
C VAL A 98 0.98 -6.78 2.06
N ARG A 99 -0.07 -7.55 2.35
CA ARG A 99 -1.19 -7.12 3.21
C ARG A 99 -0.72 -6.67 4.58
N GLY A 100 0.22 -7.39 5.18
CA GLY A 100 0.77 -7.04 6.49
C GLY A 100 1.28 -5.61 6.49
N VAL A 101 2.21 -5.29 5.59
CA VAL A 101 2.85 -3.97 5.57
C VAL A 101 1.94 -2.83 5.17
N CYS A 102 1.00 -3.07 4.25
CA CYS A 102 0.08 -2.02 3.82
C CYS A 102 -1.02 -1.70 4.84
N CYS A 103 -1.23 -2.55 5.84
CA CYS A 103 -2.33 -2.42 6.79
C CYS A 103 -1.86 -2.22 8.26
N PHE A 104 -0.56 -2.02 8.51
CA PHE A 104 -0.03 -1.77 9.86
C PHE A 104 0.07 -0.28 10.19
N GLY A 105 -0.22 0.09 11.44
CA GLY A 105 0.42 1.23 12.12
C GLY A 105 0.23 2.63 11.52
N ILE A 106 -0.88 2.90 10.82
CA ILE A 106 -1.16 4.23 10.25
C ILE A 106 -0.20 4.62 9.11
N VAL A 107 0.39 3.64 8.40
CA VAL A 107 1.28 3.95 7.26
C VAL A 107 0.54 4.72 6.16
N VAL A 108 -0.70 4.33 5.87
CA VAL A 108 -1.55 4.96 4.84
C VAL A 108 -2.71 5.76 5.44
N ALA A 109 -3.36 5.25 6.50
CA ALA A 109 -4.50 5.88 7.17
C ALA A 109 -4.69 5.31 8.58
N PRO A 110 -5.47 5.95 9.48
CA PRO A 110 -5.77 5.41 10.80
C PRO A 110 -6.26 3.97 10.74
N GLU A 111 -5.82 3.14 11.70
CA GLU A 111 -6.11 1.70 11.72
C GLU A 111 -7.62 1.40 11.61
N GLN A 112 -8.46 2.23 12.25
CA GLN A 112 -9.91 2.07 12.19
C GLN A 112 -10.48 2.24 10.77
N GLU A 113 -9.91 3.14 9.98
CA GLU A 113 -10.32 3.37 8.59
C GLU A 113 -9.85 2.23 7.69
N LEU A 114 -8.63 1.73 7.92
CA LEU A 114 -8.08 0.60 7.17
C LEU A 114 -8.88 -0.69 7.41
N TYR A 115 -9.34 -0.98 8.63
CA TYR A 115 -10.13 -2.18 8.87
C TYR A 115 -11.50 -2.20 8.17
N LEU A 116 -11.97 -1.07 7.62
CA LEU A 116 -13.15 -1.04 6.75
C LEU A 116 -12.83 -1.51 5.32
N GLN A 117 -11.55 -1.52 4.93
CA GLN A 117 -11.12 -1.91 3.61
C GLN A 117 -10.99 -3.43 3.51
N THR A 118 -11.65 -4.03 2.52
CA THR A 118 -11.66 -5.48 2.27
C THR A 118 -10.26 -6.11 2.25
N PHE A 119 -9.26 -5.37 1.78
CA PHE A 119 -7.87 -5.83 1.76
C PHE A 119 -7.28 -5.98 3.17
N CYS A 120 -7.60 -5.06 4.09
CA CYS A 120 -7.04 -5.03 5.44
C CYS A 120 -7.90 -5.76 6.48
N THR A 121 -9.05 -6.33 6.11
CA THR A 121 -9.86 -7.12 7.04
C THR A 121 -9.16 -8.43 7.42
N PRO A 122 -9.27 -8.88 8.69
CA PRO A 122 -8.67 -10.13 9.14
C PRO A 122 -9.34 -11.37 8.52
N TRP A 123 -10.60 -11.25 8.11
CA TRP A 123 -11.39 -12.33 7.51
C TRP A 123 -11.21 -12.45 5.99
N GLY A 124 -10.57 -11.47 5.35
CA GLY A 124 -10.45 -11.37 3.90
C GLY A 124 -11.75 -10.91 3.22
N PRO A 125 -11.87 -11.12 1.90
CA PRO A 125 -13.05 -10.70 1.16
C PRO A 125 -14.28 -11.45 1.66
N PRO A 126 -15.47 -10.80 1.71
CA PRO A 126 -16.69 -11.46 2.13
C PRO A 126 -16.93 -12.69 1.24
N VAL A 127 -17.12 -13.84 1.88
CA VAL A 127 -17.47 -15.08 1.17
C VAL A 127 -18.88 -14.88 0.61
N PRO A 128 -19.09 -14.96 -0.71
CA PRO A 128 -20.44 -14.89 -1.27
C PRO A 128 -21.29 -16.01 -0.65
N PRO A 129 -22.58 -15.78 -0.36
CA PRO A 129 -23.45 -16.82 0.15
C PRO A 129 -23.35 -18.02 -0.79
N ALA A 130 -23.18 -19.22 -0.24
CA ALA A 130 -23.22 -20.44 -1.04
C ALA A 130 -24.56 -20.40 -1.79
N LEU A 131 -24.51 -20.23 -3.11
CA LEU A 131 -25.68 -20.48 -3.93
C LEU A 131 -26.00 -21.95 -3.68
N ASP A 132 -27.10 -22.22 -2.98
CA ASP A 132 -27.60 -23.58 -2.80
C ASP A 132 -27.77 -24.16 -4.21
N ALA A 133 -26.80 -24.98 -4.63
CA ALA A 133 -26.81 -25.67 -5.92
C ALA A 133 -27.96 -26.71 -6.00
N ASP A 134 -28.77 -26.81 -4.95
CA ASP A 134 -29.89 -27.70 -4.75
C ASP A 134 -31.22 -26.97 -4.46
N ALA A 135 -31.37 -25.71 -4.90
CA ALA A 135 -32.72 -25.17 -5.13
C ALA A 135 -33.31 -25.83 -6.38
N ALA A 136 -33.62 -27.13 -6.26
CA ALA A 136 -34.49 -27.83 -7.20
C ALA A 136 -35.79 -27.02 -7.35
N PRO A 137 -36.34 -26.88 -8.57
CA PRO A 137 -37.64 -26.27 -8.72
C PRO A 137 -38.66 -27.22 -8.07
N GLU A 138 -39.12 -26.91 -6.86
CA GLU A 138 -40.33 -27.51 -6.32
C GLU A 138 -41.50 -27.03 -7.18
N VAL A 139 -41.84 -27.85 -8.17
CA VAL A 139 -43.16 -27.87 -8.79
C VAL A 139 -43.99 -28.90 -8.02
N ALA A 140 -44.84 -28.42 -7.12
CA ALA A 140 -46.11 -29.04 -6.72
C ALA A 140 -47.02 -28.04 -6.01
#